data_AF-A0A388KK64-F1
#
_entry.id   AF-A0A388KK64-F1
#
_cell.length_a   1.000
_cell.length_b   1.000
_cell.length_c   1.000
_cell.angle_alpha   90.00
_cell.angle_beta   90.00
_cell.angle_gamma   90.00
#
_symmetry.space_group_name_H-M   'P 1'
#
loop_
_entity.id
_entity.type
_entity.pdbx_description
1 polymer ?
#
loop_
_entity_poly.entity_id
_entity_poly.type
_entity_poly.pdbx_seq_one_letter_code
_entity_poly.pdbx_strand_id
1 'polypeptide(L)' 'MSSKGGRFKSSEEQVVCQLTKNRRVTVKEWQGKPVVDIRDFYEKEGEVLPTRKGIMLAKSQWDILVENLDAVDEAIKELQ' A
#
# COMPACT_ATOMS: atom_id res chain seq x y z
N MET A 1 -6.02 2.66 -32.37
CA MET A 1 -4.55 2.70 -32.25
C MET A 1 -4.19 3.52 -31.03
N SER A 2 -3.41 2.89 -30.14
CA SER A 2 -2.64 3.44 -29.02
C SER A 2 -3.37 4.26 -27.94
N SER A 3 -3.76 3.53 -26.90
CA SER A 3 -3.88 4.00 -25.52
C SER A 3 -2.64 4.79 -25.15
N LYS A 4 -2.80 6.08 -24.81
CA LYS A 4 -1.76 6.86 -24.15
C LYS A 4 -1.57 6.29 -22.74
N GLY A 5 -0.62 5.38 -22.60
CA GLY A 5 -0.05 5.00 -21.31
C GLY A 5 0.52 6.26 -20.68
N GLY A 6 -0.20 6.76 -19.67
CA GLY A 6 0.25 7.89 -18.86
C GLY A 6 1.58 7.51 -18.22
N ARG A 7 2.63 8.24 -18.60
CA ARG A 7 3.94 8.26 -17.96
C ARG A 7 3.70 8.63 -16.49
N PHE A 8 3.78 7.64 -15.58
CA PHE A 8 3.76 7.91 -14.14
C PHE A 8 4.99 8.79 -13.84
N LYS A 9 4.76 10.10 -13.69
CA LYS A 9 5.76 10.98 -13.08
C LYS A 9 5.93 10.52 -11.64
N SER A 10 7.17 10.26 -11.27
CA SER A 10 7.66 9.98 -9.93
C SER A 10 7.30 11.12 -8.96
N SER A 11 6.05 11.15 -8.48
CA SER A 11 5.69 11.87 -7.25
C SER A 11 5.91 10.91 -6.08
N GLU A 12 7.16 10.89 -5.62
CA GLU A 12 7.65 10.41 -4.32
C GLU A 12 6.76 9.36 -3.61
N GLU A 13 6.65 8.15 -4.17
CA GLU A 13 6.17 7.00 -3.40
C GLU A 13 7.27 6.60 -2.41
N GLN A 14 7.09 6.90 -1.12
CA GLN A 14 8.02 6.49 -0.08
C GLN A 14 7.69 5.06 0.36
N VAL A 15 8.60 4.12 0.11
CA VAL A 15 8.51 2.77 0.69
C VAL A 15 8.82 2.87 2.18
N VAL A 16 7.85 2.51 3.02
CA VAL A 16 7.98 2.55 4.49
C VAL A 16 8.53 1.23 5.00
N CYS A 17 7.96 0.10 4.56
CA CYS A 17 8.46 -1.21 4.91
C CYS A 17 8.05 -2.27 3.88
N GLN A 18 8.79 -3.38 3.89
CA GLN A 18 8.51 -4.56 3.10
C GLN A 18 7.94 -5.65 4.02
N LEU A 19 6.70 -6.08 3.77
CA LEU A 19 6.00 -7.09 4.57
C LEU A 19 6.33 -8.51 4.10
N THR A 20 6.47 -8.69 2.80
CA THR A 20 6.91 -9.94 2.16
C THR A 20 7.77 -9.62 0.94
N LYS A 21 8.32 -10.63 0.25
CA LYS A 21 9.00 -10.42 -1.04
C LYS A 21 8.17 -9.61 -2.03
N ASN A 22 6.85 -9.82 -2.05
CA ASN A 22 5.94 -9.22 -3.01
C ASN A 22 4.92 -8.24 -2.40
N ARG A 23 4.99 -7.90 -1.11
CA ARG A 23 4.07 -6.96 -0.45
C ARG A 23 4.84 -5.87 0.28
N ARG A 24 4.47 -4.61 0.05
CA ARG A 24 5.07 -3.44 0.72
C ARG A 24 4.02 -2.47 1.23
N VAL A 25 4.41 -1.68 2.21
CA VAL A 25 3.70 -0.49 2.68
C VAL A 25 4.39 0.73 2.09
N THR A 26 3.61 1.59 1.45
CA THR A 26 4.08 2.86 0.86
C THR A 26 3.23 4.01 1.38
N VAL A 27 3.85 5.18 1.52
CA VAL A 27 3.13 6.46 1.69
C VAL A 27 3.27 7.24 0.41
N LYS A 28 2.15 7.74 -0.11
CA LYS A 28 2.11 8.52 -1.35
C LYS A 28 1.00 9.55 -1.35
N GLU A 29 1.02 10.46 -2.31
CA GLU A 29 -0.07 11.41 -2.54
C GLU A 29 -1.13 10.80 -3.47
N TRP A 30 -2.40 10.88 -3.06
CA TRP A 30 -3.55 10.57 -3.90
C TRP A 30 -4.58 11.69 -3.79
N GLN A 31 -4.87 12.33 -4.93
CA GLN A 31 -5.80 13.48 -5.01
C GLN A 31 -5.47 14.60 -3.99
N GLY A 32 -4.18 14.95 -3.87
CA GLY A 32 -3.73 16.00 -2.95
C GLY A 32 -3.74 15.63 -1.47
N LYS A 33 -3.90 14.35 -1.13
CA LYS A 33 -3.90 13.86 0.25
C LYS A 33 -2.92 12.71 0.44
N PRO A 34 -2.22 12.62 1.59
CA PRO A 34 -1.38 11.48 1.90
C PRO A 34 -2.24 10.24 2.18
N VAL A 35 -1.81 9.11 1.64
CA VAL A 35 -2.44 7.80 1.81
C VAL A 35 -1.39 6.75 2.14
N VAL A 36 -1.78 5.75 2.92
CA VAL A 36 -0.98 4.54 3.19
C VAL A 36 -1.47 3.43 2.25
N ASP A 37 -0.62 2.98 1.33
CA ASP A 37 -0.95 1.91 0.37
C ASP A 37 -0.18 0.63 0.74
N ILE A 38 -0.94 -0.40 1.12
CA ILE A 38 -0.44 -1.75 1.43
C ILE A 38 -0.81 -2.65 0.25
N ARG A 39 0.17 -3.06 -0.56
CA ARG A 39 -0.12 -3.66 -1.87
C ARG A 39 0.82 -4.79 -2.25
N ASP A 40 0.26 -5.80 -2.91
CA ASP A 40 1.01 -6.86 -3.59
C ASP A 40 1.49 -6.37 -4.95
N PHE A 41 2.71 -6.75 -5.31
CA PHE A 41 3.38 -6.48 -6.56
C PHE A 41 3.75 -7.79 -7.26
N TYR A 42 4.00 -7.72 -8.56
CA TYR A 42 4.54 -8.81 -9.36
C TYR A 42 5.57 -8.26 -10.33
N GLU A 43 6.47 -9.12 -10.79
CA GLU A 43 7.45 -8.78 -11.82
C GLU A 43 6.95 -9.24 -13.18
N LYS A 44 7.09 -8.39 -14.18
CA LYS A 44 6.86 -8.71 -15.58
C LYS A 44 7.89 -7.97 -16.43
N GLU A 45 8.64 -8.72 -17.24
CA GLU A 45 9.65 -8.14 -18.16
C GLU A 45 10.70 -7.26 -17.44
N GLY A 46 11.02 -7.59 -16.18
CA GLY A 46 11.95 -6.81 -15.34
C GLY A 46 11.33 -5.59 -14.64
N GLU A 47 10.04 -5.31 -14.86
CA GLU A 47 9.31 -4.24 -14.18
C GLU A 47 8.52 -4.77 -12.99
N VAL A 48 8.57 -4.04 -11.87
CA VAL A 48 7.75 -4.31 -10.68
C VAL A 48 6.43 -3.54 -10.80
N LEU A 49 5.33 -4.28 -10.92
CA LEU A 49 4.01 -3.72 -11.17
C LEU A 49 3.05 -4.01 -10.00
N PRO A 50 2.20 -3.04 -9.61
CA PRO A 50 1.20 -3.28 -8.58
C PRO A 50 0.12 -4.24 -9.08
N THR A 51 -0.41 -5.06 -8.17
CA THR A 51 -1.58 -5.88 -8.42
C THR A 51 -2.85 -5.21 -7.88
N ARG A 52 -4.00 -5.80 -8.19
CA ARG A 52 -5.29 -5.44 -7.57
C ARG A 52 -5.37 -5.83 -6.09
N LYS A 53 -4.52 -6.76 -5.62
CA LYS A 53 -4.48 -7.17 -4.21
C LYS A 53 -3.76 -6.12 -3.39
N GLY A 54 -4.52 -5.40 -2.57
CA GLY A 54 -4.00 -4.34 -1.72
C GLY A 54 -5.09 -3.34 -1.37
N ILE A 55 -4.79 -2.51 -0.39
CA ILE A 55 -5.70 -1.47 0.11
C ILE A 55 -4.93 -0.17 0.26
N MET A 56 -5.61 0.91 -0.09
CA MET A 56 -5.15 2.27 0.16
C MET A 56 -6.02 2.86 1.26
N LEU A 57 -5.38 3.29 2.34
CA LEU A 57 -6.03 3.89 3.49
C LEU A 57 -5.79 5.39 3.45
N ALA A 58 -6.88 6.17 3.52
CA ALA A 58 -6.76 7.59 3.83
C ALA A 58 -6.18 7.78 5.24
N LYS A 59 -5.56 8.93 5.50
CA LYS A 59 -4.99 9.25 6.83
C LYS A 59 -5.97 8.97 7.98
N SER A 60 -7.25 9.34 7.82
CA SER A 60 -8.27 9.09 8.84
C SER A 60 -8.54 7.60 9.10
N GLN A 61 -8.44 6.74 8.09
CA GLN A 61 -8.59 5.29 8.26
C GLN A 61 -7.35 4.66 8.88
N TRP A 62 -6.16 5.17 8.52
CA TRP A 62 -4.91 4.76 9.14
C TRP A 62 -4.89 5.09 10.64
N ASP A 63 -5.39 6.26 11.03
CA ASP A 63 -5.44 6.68 12.44
C ASP A 63 -6.31 5.74 13.27
N ILE A 64 -7.50 5.39 12.78
CA ILE A 64 -8.38 4.42 13.43
C ILE A 64 -7.70 3.05 13.57
N LEU A 65 -6.97 2.60 12.54
CA LEU A 65 -6.23 1.33 12.62
C LEU A 65 -5.16 1.39 13.70
N VAL A 66 -4.38 2.48 13.75
CA VAL A 66 -3.32 2.67 14.76
C VAL A 66 -3.88 2.69 16.18
N GLU A 67 -5.01 3.37 16.39
CA GLU A 67 -5.70 3.42 17.68
C GLU A 67 -6.18 2.05 18.18
N ASN A 68 -6.32 1.06 17.29
CA ASN A 68 -6.85 -0.27 17.60
C ASN A 68 -5.81 -1.39 17.45
N LEU A 69 -4.51 -1.08 17.30
CA LEU A 69 -3.48 -2.12 17.12
C LEU A 69 -3.43 -3.12 18.27
N ASP A 70 -3.52 -2.66 19.52
CA ASP A 70 -3.51 -3.55 20.69
C ASP A 70 -4.71 -4.52 20.67
N ALA A 71 -5.89 -4.04 20.30
CA ALA A 71 -7.09 -4.87 20.20
C ALA A 71 -6.97 -5.90 19.06
N VAL A 72 -6.32 -5.52 17.95
CA VAL A 72 -6.02 -6.45 16.85
C VAL A 72 -5.03 -7.52 17.32
N ASP A 73 -3.97 -7.14 18.04
CA ASP A 73 -2.96 -8.08 18.53
C ASP A 73 -3.55 -9.08 19.54
N GLU A 74 -4.40 -8.63 20.46
CA GLU A 74 -5.11 -9.54 21.37
C GLU A 74 -6.03 -10.50 20.61
N ALA A 75 -6.82 -10.01 19.65
CA ALA A 75 -7.69 -10.87 18.84
C ALA A 75 -6.90 -11.90 18.00
N ILE A 76 -5.69 -11.57 17.54
CA ILE A 76 -4.80 -12.53 16.86
C ILE A 76 -4.35 -13.62 17.82
N LYS A 77 -3.94 -13.26 19.06
CA LYS A 77 -3.50 -14.23 20.07
C LYS A 77 -4.59 -15.22 20.45
N GLU A 78 -5.85 -14.78 20.50
CA GLU A 78 -6.98 -15.67 20.80
C GLU A 78 -7.25 -16.72 19.70
N LEU A 79 -6.77 -16.48 18.47
CA LEU A 79 -6.97 -17.37 17.33
C LEU A 79 -5.76 -18.29 17.04
N GLN A 80 -4.67 -18.16 17.80
CA GLN A 80 -3.44 -18.95 17.67
C GLN A 80 -3.32 -20.00 18.76
#